data_AF-A0A497GE77-F1
#
_entry.id   AF-A0A497GE77-F1
#
_cell.length_a   1.000
_cell.length_b   1.000
_cell.length_c   1.000
_cell.angle_alpha   90.00
_cell.angle_beta   90.00
_cell.angle_gamma   90.00
#
_symmetry.space_group_name_H-M   'P 1'
#
loop_
_entity.id
_entity.type
_entity.pdbx_description
1 polymer ?
#
loop_
_entity_poly.entity_id
_entity_poly.type
_entity_poly.pdbx_seq_one_letter_code
_entity_poly.pdbx_strand_id
1 'polypeptide(L)'
;SIPTVKSAELLQLGLRAEGELRGVILESLKNIVAKTEDVHISPAFLKKYLFKEFYYYFQTLYNRQVIATRMQSSYFFSMVDTKLHDSLRRIFSILQLLYGSDLFDTVYYNVTHRYVAKEHRSNAIEIIDNIIGKDVSQILIPMLELDTEKEVMQHGFANFKIRRRTFTEVLDQFLLDENSWVRSITIYLIAQNSILDMADRIDVFLYDSSPLVRETALAAMSTLSIKLSPDDEYSIQNDKNRTVSKYALSILGSRGA
;
A
#
# COMPACT_ATOMS: atom_id res chain seq x y z
N SER A 1 -5.75 -27.89 -12.68
CA SER A 1 -5.71 -27.14 -13.94
C SER A 1 -4.27 -26.96 -14.34
N ILE A 2 -3.87 -27.40 -15.53
CA ILE A 2 -2.52 -27.13 -16.05
C ILE A 2 -2.44 -25.60 -16.24
N PRO A 3 -1.45 -24.90 -15.65
CA PRO A 3 -1.25 -23.48 -15.94
C PRO A 3 -0.96 -23.33 -17.44
N THR A 4 -1.74 -22.50 -18.13
CA THR A 4 -1.62 -22.31 -19.57
C THR A 4 -0.94 -21.00 -19.90
N VAL A 5 -0.30 -20.91 -21.08
CA VAL A 5 0.20 -19.64 -21.65
C VAL A 5 -0.89 -18.55 -21.62
N LYS A 6 -2.14 -18.92 -21.92
CA LYS A 6 -3.31 -18.04 -21.84
C LYS A 6 -3.57 -17.48 -20.43
N SER A 7 -3.34 -18.27 -19.38
CA SER A 7 -3.42 -17.80 -17.99
C SER A 7 -2.33 -16.76 -17.69
N ALA A 8 -1.12 -16.97 -18.20
CA ALA A 8 -0.03 -16.00 -18.06
C ALA A 8 -0.33 -14.69 -18.80
N GLU A 9 -0.87 -14.74 -20.02
CA GLU A 9 -1.28 -13.56 -20.77
C GLU A 9 -2.34 -12.73 -20.03
N LEU A 10 -3.36 -13.39 -19.46
CA LEU A 10 -4.39 -12.73 -18.65
C LEU A 10 -3.81 -12.09 -17.38
N LEU A 11 -2.89 -12.78 -16.71
CA LEU A 11 -2.21 -12.24 -15.53
C LEU A 11 -1.31 -11.06 -15.90
N GLN A 12 -0.62 -11.11 -17.04
CA GLN A 12 0.15 -9.96 -17.55
C GLN A 12 -0.76 -8.74 -17.76
N LEU A 13 -1.94 -8.92 -18.37
CA LEU A 13 -2.93 -7.84 -18.49
C LEU A 13 -3.37 -7.32 -17.11
N GLY A 14 -3.52 -8.22 -16.16
CA GLY A 14 -3.88 -7.94 -14.78
C GLY A 14 -2.83 -7.15 -14.00
N LEU A 15 -1.55 -7.12 -14.40
CA LEU A 15 -0.52 -6.30 -13.73
C LEU A 15 -0.83 -4.80 -13.77
N ARG A 16 -1.77 -4.38 -14.63
CA ARG A 16 -2.34 -3.02 -14.64
C ARG A 16 -3.12 -2.67 -13.38
N ALA A 17 -3.65 -3.67 -12.67
CA ALA A 17 -4.36 -3.49 -11.40
C ALA A 17 -3.49 -2.78 -10.36
N GLU A 18 -4.11 -2.19 -9.34
CA GLU A 18 -3.41 -1.50 -8.25
C GLU A 18 -3.32 -2.37 -6.99
N GLY A 19 -2.57 -1.89 -6.00
CA GLY A 19 -2.55 -2.45 -4.65
C GLY A 19 -2.24 -3.95 -4.54
N GLU A 20 -3.06 -4.63 -3.74
CA GLU A 20 -2.90 -6.04 -3.34
C GLU A 20 -3.11 -7.00 -4.51
N LEU A 21 -4.06 -6.68 -5.40
CA LEU A 21 -4.35 -7.51 -6.56
C LEU A 21 -3.12 -7.66 -7.45
N ARG A 22 -2.33 -6.58 -7.63
CA ARG A 22 -1.07 -6.65 -8.36
C ARG A 22 -0.07 -7.61 -7.70
N GLY A 23 0.01 -7.63 -6.37
CA GLY A 23 0.87 -8.56 -5.63
C GLY A 23 0.47 -10.02 -5.86
N VAL A 24 -0.83 -10.34 -5.75
CA VAL A 24 -1.36 -11.68 -6.03
C VAL A 24 -1.10 -12.11 -7.46
N ILE A 25 -1.24 -11.18 -8.41
CA ILE A 25 -0.97 -11.43 -9.83
C ILE A 25 0.51 -11.71 -10.08
N LEU A 26 1.43 -10.95 -9.47
CA LEU A 26 2.87 -11.17 -9.58
C LEU A 26 3.27 -12.55 -9.05
N GLU A 27 2.77 -12.94 -7.88
CA GLU A 27 3.07 -14.27 -7.32
C GLU A 27 2.47 -15.40 -8.17
N SER A 28 1.26 -15.20 -8.70
CA SER A 28 0.66 -16.15 -9.65
C SER A 28 1.49 -16.27 -10.92
N LEU A 29 1.99 -15.15 -11.45
CA LEU A 29 2.79 -15.11 -12.66
C LEU A 29 4.16 -15.78 -12.46
N LYS A 30 4.84 -15.52 -11.33
CA LYS A 30 6.06 -16.23 -10.91
C LYS A 30 5.86 -17.74 -10.90
N ASN A 31 4.79 -18.19 -10.26
CA ASN A 31 4.47 -19.62 -10.15
C ASN A 31 4.23 -20.29 -11.50
N ILE A 32 3.66 -19.56 -12.48
CA ILE A 32 3.44 -20.09 -13.83
C ILE A 32 4.74 -20.13 -14.63
N VAL A 33 5.52 -19.04 -14.62
CA VAL A 33 6.82 -18.98 -15.33
C VAL A 33 7.76 -20.07 -14.84
N ALA A 34 7.83 -20.31 -13.52
CA ALA A 34 8.66 -21.37 -12.95
C ALA A 34 8.23 -22.79 -13.37
N LYS A 35 6.99 -22.98 -13.85
CA LYS A 35 6.42 -24.29 -14.19
C LYS A 35 6.21 -24.49 -15.70
N THR A 36 6.48 -23.48 -16.52
CA THR A 36 6.14 -23.51 -17.96
C THR A 36 7.21 -22.79 -18.76
N GLU A 37 8.00 -23.56 -19.52
CA GLU A 37 9.13 -23.06 -20.32
C GLU A 37 8.69 -22.09 -21.44
N ASP A 38 7.47 -22.22 -21.95
CA ASP A 38 6.94 -21.42 -23.07
C ASP A 38 6.36 -20.06 -22.65
N VAL A 39 6.37 -19.71 -21.35
CA VAL A 39 5.82 -18.43 -20.88
C VAL A 39 6.90 -17.36 -20.92
N HIS A 40 6.89 -16.58 -22.01
CA HIS A 40 7.74 -15.41 -22.14
C HIS A 40 7.00 -14.14 -21.74
N ILE A 41 7.60 -13.38 -20.81
CA ILE A 41 7.13 -12.04 -20.43
C ILE A 41 8.12 -11.04 -21.00
N SER A 42 7.62 -10.01 -21.69
CA SER A 42 8.47 -8.97 -22.26
C SER A 42 9.29 -8.27 -21.17
N PRO A 43 10.64 -8.23 -21.26
CA PRO A 43 11.47 -7.51 -20.29
C PRO A 43 11.16 -6.01 -20.25
N ALA A 44 10.84 -5.40 -21.40
CA ALA A 44 10.44 -3.99 -21.48
C ALA A 44 9.13 -3.74 -20.72
N PHE A 45 8.19 -4.68 -20.80
CA PHE A 45 6.95 -4.62 -20.04
C PHE A 45 7.21 -4.70 -18.53
N LEU A 46 7.98 -5.68 -18.06
CA LEU A 46 8.33 -5.83 -16.65
C LEU A 46 9.11 -4.62 -16.12
N LYS A 47 10.09 -4.09 -16.88
CA LYS A 47 10.79 -2.85 -16.52
C LYS A 47 9.82 -1.69 -16.34
N LYS A 48 8.84 -1.50 -17.22
CA LYS A 48 7.83 -0.44 -17.06
C LYS A 48 7.10 -0.54 -15.71
N TYR A 49 6.73 -1.74 -15.25
CA TYR A 49 6.09 -1.92 -13.94
C TYR A 49 7.07 -1.76 -12.78
N LEU A 50 8.33 -2.18 -12.94
CA LEU A 50 9.37 -1.96 -11.95
C LEU A 50 9.51 -0.47 -11.62
N PHE A 51 9.59 0.39 -12.65
CA PHE A 51 9.64 1.85 -12.46
C PHE A 51 8.33 2.40 -11.85
N LYS A 52 7.18 1.78 -12.14
CA LYS A 52 5.91 2.14 -11.50
C LYS A 52 5.93 1.82 -9.99
N GLU A 53 6.50 0.68 -9.60
CA GLU A 53 6.65 0.30 -8.19
C GLU A 53 7.67 1.20 -7.46
N PHE A 54 8.78 1.57 -8.10
CA PHE A 54 9.69 2.57 -7.52
C PHE A 54 8.95 3.90 -7.27
N TYR A 55 8.20 4.38 -8.26
CA TYR A 55 7.39 5.59 -8.09
C TYR A 55 6.42 5.45 -6.91
N TYR A 56 5.69 4.33 -6.81
CA TYR A 56 4.75 4.10 -5.70
C TYR A 56 5.45 4.05 -4.34
N TYR A 57 6.62 3.42 -4.25
CA TYR A 57 7.43 3.39 -3.03
C TYR A 57 7.78 4.82 -2.58
N PHE A 58 8.39 5.62 -3.46
CA PHE A 58 8.80 6.99 -3.13
C PHE A 58 7.60 7.91 -2.85
N GLN A 59 6.50 7.73 -3.58
CA GLN A 59 5.27 8.48 -3.35
C GLN A 59 4.67 8.14 -1.98
N THR A 60 4.73 6.87 -1.56
CA THR A 60 4.28 6.42 -0.24
C THR A 60 5.17 6.97 0.86
N LEU A 61 6.49 7.00 0.65
CA LEU A 61 7.44 7.59 1.58
C LEU A 61 7.19 9.10 1.77
N TYR A 62 6.93 9.82 0.67
CA TYR A 62 6.54 11.23 0.74
C TYR A 62 5.23 11.42 1.52
N ASN A 63 4.20 10.63 1.22
CA ASN A 63 2.93 10.69 1.93
C ASN A 63 3.12 10.45 3.44
N ARG A 64 4.01 9.52 3.83
CA ARG A 64 4.38 9.28 5.23
C ARG A 64 4.91 10.55 5.89
N GLN A 65 5.85 11.22 5.23
CA GLN A 65 6.45 12.45 5.76
C GLN A 65 5.40 13.56 5.93
N VAL A 66 4.52 13.76 4.94
CA VAL A 66 3.47 14.78 5.02
C VAL A 66 2.58 14.55 6.24
N ILE A 67 2.13 13.32 6.48
CA ILE A 67 1.31 13.01 7.66
C ILE A 67 2.12 13.16 8.95
N ALA A 68 3.38 12.67 8.99
CA ALA A 68 4.24 12.74 10.16
C ALA A 68 4.50 14.16 10.66
N THR A 69 4.44 15.18 9.78
CA THR A 69 4.62 16.58 10.17
C THR A 69 3.46 17.16 10.97
N ARG A 70 2.27 16.53 10.91
CA ARG A 70 1.05 17.02 11.56
C ARG A 70 0.46 16.05 12.57
N MET A 71 0.80 14.78 12.47
CA MET A 71 0.21 13.71 13.29
C MET A 71 1.28 12.70 13.69
N GLN A 72 1.23 12.27 14.94
CA GLN A 72 1.96 11.07 15.38
C GLN A 72 0.96 9.96 15.68
N SER A 73 0.98 8.90 14.88
CA SER A 73 0.18 7.72 15.13
C SER A 73 0.94 6.46 14.74
N SER A 74 1.14 5.57 15.71
CA SER A 74 1.78 4.27 15.49
C SER A 74 1.00 3.42 14.50
N TYR A 75 -0.33 3.46 14.52
CA TYR A 75 -1.18 2.74 13.57
C TYR A 75 -0.99 3.22 12.13
N PHE A 76 -0.88 4.55 11.94
CA PHE A 76 -0.60 5.12 10.62
C PHE A 76 0.77 4.65 10.12
N PHE A 77 1.81 4.79 10.95
CA PHE A 77 3.17 4.40 10.55
C PHE A 77 3.24 2.91 10.23
N SER A 78 2.65 2.05 11.07
CA SER A 78 2.59 0.61 10.79
C SER A 78 1.87 0.29 9.48
N MET A 79 0.77 0.98 9.17
CA MET A 79 0.03 0.81 7.91
C MET A 79 0.87 1.25 6.70
N VAL A 80 1.57 2.39 6.80
CA VAL A 80 2.43 2.86 5.72
C VAL A 80 3.68 1.99 5.55
N ASP A 81 4.29 1.54 6.65
CA ASP A 81 5.43 0.62 6.62
C ASP A 81 5.04 -0.71 5.95
N THR A 82 3.82 -1.18 6.18
CA THR A 82 3.26 -2.34 5.45
C THR A 82 3.19 -2.07 3.94
N LYS A 83 2.69 -0.91 3.52
CA LYS A 83 2.64 -0.54 2.09
C LYS A 83 4.03 -0.41 1.45
N LEU A 84 5.00 0.16 2.18
CA LEU A 84 6.40 0.26 1.73
C LEU A 84 7.02 -1.14 1.58
N HIS A 85 6.81 -2.01 2.56
CA HIS A 85 7.26 -3.40 2.51
C HIS A 85 6.64 -4.15 1.33
N ASP A 86 5.33 -4.02 1.12
CA ASP A 86 4.64 -4.64 -0.01
C ASP A 86 5.16 -4.14 -1.35
N SER A 87 5.47 -2.84 -1.45
CA SER A 87 6.07 -2.26 -2.65
C SER A 87 7.47 -2.81 -2.90
N LEU A 88 8.28 -2.95 -1.85
CA LEU A 88 9.62 -3.54 -1.96
C LEU A 88 9.53 -5.01 -2.39
N ARG A 89 8.63 -5.79 -1.79
CA ARG A 89 8.37 -7.17 -2.19
C ARG A 89 7.98 -7.27 -3.66
N ARG A 90 7.08 -6.41 -4.15
CA ARG A 90 6.71 -6.37 -5.58
C ARG A 90 7.88 -6.00 -6.48
N ILE A 91 8.74 -5.04 -6.08
CA ILE A 91 9.98 -4.70 -6.79
C ILE A 91 10.83 -5.97 -6.97
N PHE A 92 11.09 -6.70 -5.89
CA PHE A 92 11.89 -7.92 -5.95
C PHE A 92 11.21 -9.06 -6.73
N SER A 93 9.88 -9.23 -6.63
CA SER A 93 9.14 -10.19 -7.45
C SER A 93 9.27 -9.87 -8.96
N ILE A 94 9.32 -8.59 -9.34
CA ILE A 94 9.55 -8.18 -10.73
C ILE A 94 11.01 -8.45 -11.15
N LEU A 95 11.99 -8.21 -10.26
CA LEU A 95 13.39 -8.53 -10.52
C LEU A 95 13.62 -10.02 -10.72
N GLN A 96 12.94 -10.86 -9.94
CA GLN A 96 12.95 -12.32 -10.12
C GLN A 96 12.44 -12.74 -11.50
N LEU A 97 11.35 -12.12 -11.97
CA LEU A 97 10.83 -12.37 -13.32
C LEU A 97 11.76 -11.87 -14.43
N LEU A 98 12.55 -10.83 -14.17
CA LEU A 98 13.49 -10.24 -15.13
C LEU A 98 14.83 -10.98 -15.22
N TYR A 99 15.34 -11.47 -14.09
CA TYR A 99 16.74 -11.89 -13.95
C TYR A 99 16.92 -13.27 -13.31
N GLY A 100 15.85 -13.94 -12.87
CA GLY A 100 15.87 -15.28 -12.26
C GLY A 100 15.44 -15.31 -10.78
N SER A 101 14.67 -16.33 -10.39
CA SER A 101 13.98 -16.44 -9.09
C SER A 101 14.93 -16.57 -7.89
N ASP A 102 15.81 -17.57 -7.91
CA ASP A 102 16.51 -18.03 -6.70
C ASP A 102 17.54 -17.01 -6.19
N LEU A 103 18.12 -16.26 -7.12
CA LEU A 103 19.07 -15.21 -6.83
C LEU A 103 18.41 -14.04 -6.08
N PHE A 104 17.30 -13.53 -6.61
CA PHE A 104 16.67 -12.34 -6.06
C PHE A 104 15.83 -12.61 -4.80
N ASP A 105 15.42 -13.86 -4.54
CA ASP A 105 14.92 -14.27 -3.22
C ASP A 105 16.02 -14.13 -2.15
N THR A 106 17.23 -14.59 -2.45
CA THR A 106 18.38 -14.49 -1.54
C THR A 106 18.80 -13.04 -1.32
N VAL A 107 18.87 -12.24 -2.39
CA VAL A 107 19.17 -10.80 -2.30
C VAL A 107 18.11 -10.09 -1.44
N TYR A 108 16.82 -10.35 -1.70
CA TYR A 108 15.72 -9.76 -0.93
C TYR A 108 15.84 -10.06 0.57
N TYR A 109 16.10 -11.32 0.91
CA TYR A 109 16.31 -11.73 2.30
C TYR A 109 17.46 -10.94 2.94
N ASN A 110 18.62 -10.88 2.28
CA ASN A 110 19.82 -10.24 2.82
C ASN A 110 19.71 -8.73 3.01
N VAL A 111 18.91 -8.02 2.20
CA VAL A 111 18.77 -6.56 2.29
C VAL A 111 17.62 -6.11 3.21
N THR A 112 16.66 -6.99 3.51
CA THR A 112 15.48 -6.63 4.33
C THR A 112 15.56 -7.09 5.78
N HIS A 113 16.34 -8.13 6.08
CA HIS A 113 16.38 -8.70 7.42
C HIS A 113 17.37 -7.96 8.32
N ARG A 114 16.87 -7.47 9.46
CA ARG A 114 17.63 -6.64 10.41
C ARG A 114 18.85 -7.33 11.03
N TYR A 115 18.86 -8.66 11.06
CA TYR A 115 19.91 -9.46 11.72
C TYR A 115 20.92 -10.09 10.74
N VAL A 116 20.91 -9.67 9.47
CA VAL A 116 21.87 -10.14 8.48
C VAL A 116 23.21 -9.42 8.66
N ALA A 117 24.30 -10.16 8.58
CA ALA A 117 25.65 -9.62 8.68
C ALA A 117 25.92 -8.58 7.57
N LYS A 118 26.72 -7.55 7.87
CA LYS A 118 26.98 -6.45 6.94
C LYS A 118 27.58 -6.94 5.62
N GLU A 119 28.40 -7.99 5.69
CA GLU A 119 29.05 -8.65 4.56
C GLU A 119 28.02 -9.26 3.61
N HIS A 120 27.00 -9.94 4.13
CA HIS A 120 25.92 -10.51 3.31
C HIS A 120 25.07 -9.43 2.63
N ARG A 121 24.85 -8.30 3.31
CA ARG A 121 24.18 -7.14 2.71
C ARG A 121 25.04 -6.53 1.60
N SER A 122 26.34 -6.35 1.82
CA SER A 122 27.28 -5.85 0.81
C SER A 122 27.32 -6.74 -0.42
N ASN A 123 27.40 -8.06 -0.23
CA ASN A 123 27.36 -9.03 -1.33
C ASN A 123 26.04 -8.95 -2.12
N ALA A 124 24.91 -8.76 -1.43
CA ALA A 124 23.62 -8.61 -2.09
C ALA A 124 23.55 -7.33 -2.96
N ILE A 125 24.15 -6.23 -2.50
CA ILE A 125 24.26 -4.98 -3.27
C ILE A 125 25.19 -5.16 -4.48
N GLU A 126 26.31 -5.86 -4.33
CA GLU A 126 27.23 -6.16 -5.43
C GLU A 126 26.56 -7.03 -6.51
N ILE A 127 25.76 -8.02 -6.10
CA ILE A 127 24.94 -8.82 -7.03
C ILE A 127 23.98 -7.92 -7.81
N ILE A 128 23.30 -6.98 -7.14
CA ILE A 128 22.42 -6.01 -7.80
C ILE A 128 23.19 -5.19 -8.83
N ASP A 129 24.36 -4.63 -8.47
CA ASP A 129 25.13 -3.76 -9.37
C ASP A 129 25.69 -4.49 -10.59
N ASN A 130 26.05 -5.77 -10.43
CA ASN A 130 26.63 -6.58 -11.51
C ASN A 130 25.58 -7.13 -12.49
N ILE A 131 24.36 -7.41 -12.04
CA ILE A 131 23.34 -8.13 -12.83
C ILE A 131 22.31 -7.18 -13.41
N ILE A 132 21.95 -6.15 -12.67
CA ILE A 132 20.87 -5.25 -13.03
C ILE A 132 21.43 -4.10 -13.89
N GLY A 133 20.68 -3.71 -14.92
CA GLY A 133 21.03 -2.53 -15.72
C GLY A 133 21.16 -1.26 -14.87
N LYS A 134 22.09 -0.38 -15.28
CA LYS A 134 22.38 0.89 -14.57
C LYS A 134 21.14 1.76 -14.33
N ASP A 135 20.16 1.68 -15.23
CA ASP A 135 18.87 2.38 -15.11
C ASP A 135 18.10 2.02 -13.84
N VAL A 136 18.21 0.77 -13.40
CA VAL A 136 17.53 0.25 -12.21
C VAL A 136 18.46 0.27 -11.00
N SER A 137 19.74 -0.08 -11.14
CA SER A 137 20.68 -0.13 -10.00
C SER A 137 20.89 1.26 -9.38
N GLN A 138 20.95 2.32 -10.18
CA GLN A 138 21.03 3.72 -9.71
C GLN A 138 19.85 4.14 -8.83
N ILE A 139 18.72 3.44 -8.90
CA ILE A 139 17.52 3.72 -8.09
C ILE A 139 17.45 2.76 -6.89
N LEU A 140 17.62 1.47 -7.15
CA LEU A 140 17.46 0.41 -6.15
C LEU A 140 18.55 0.46 -5.08
N ILE A 141 19.82 0.64 -5.46
CA ILE A 141 20.93 0.61 -4.49
C ILE A 141 20.79 1.75 -3.47
N PRO A 142 20.62 3.03 -3.86
CA PRO A 142 20.45 4.09 -2.86
C PRO A 142 19.19 3.92 -2.02
N MET A 143 18.11 3.35 -2.57
CA MET A 143 16.90 3.03 -1.80
C MET A 143 17.19 2.02 -0.67
N LEU A 144 18.15 1.12 -0.87
CA LEU A 144 18.54 0.08 0.09
C LEU A 144 19.67 0.52 1.03
N GLU A 145 20.57 1.41 0.62
CA GLU A 145 21.79 1.73 1.37
C GLU A 145 21.76 3.06 2.12
N LEU A 146 20.95 4.04 1.68
CA LEU A 146 20.90 5.33 2.34
C LEU A 146 20.40 5.19 3.79
N ASP A 147 21.05 5.91 4.70
CA ASP A 147 20.86 5.74 6.15
C ASP A 147 19.55 6.35 6.64
N THR A 148 19.01 7.35 5.93
CA THR A 148 17.80 8.05 6.36
C THR A 148 16.70 8.04 5.30
N GLU A 149 15.45 7.96 5.75
CA GLU A 149 14.27 8.09 4.90
C GLU A 149 14.25 9.42 4.12
N LYS A 150 14.83 10.48 4.69
CA LYS A 150 14.95 11.79 4.04
C LYS A 150 15.83 11.71 2.80
N GLU A 151 16.99 11.05 2.90
CA GLU A 151 17.90 10.86 1.78
C GLU A 151 17.27 9.96 0.71
N VAL A 152 16.66 8.84 1.12
CA VAL A 152 15.92 7.95 0.21
C VAL A 152 14.84 8.72 -0.56
N MET A 153 14.09 9.56 0.13
CA MET A 153 13.05 10.37 -0.50
C MET A 153 13.63 11.43 -1.45
N GLN A 154 14.72 12.11 -1.07
CA GLN A 154 15.40 13.08 -1.94
C GLN A 154 15.89 12.40 -3.23
N HIS A 155 16.42 11.18 -3.12
CA HIS A 155 16.79 10.36 -4.27
C HIS A 155 15.57 10.05 -5.16
N GLY A 156 14.43 9.73 -4.54
CA GLY A 156 13.16 9.56 -5.23
C GLY A 156 12.76 10.80 -6.04
N PHE A 157 12.86 12.01 -5.46
CA PHE A 157 12.56 13.27 -6.16
C PHE A 157 13.52 13.56 -7.32
N ALA A 158 14.79 13.14 -7.23
CA ALA A 158 15.77 13.33 -8.29
C ALA A 158 15.47 12.45 -9.51
N ASN A 159 14.93 11.25 -9.29
CA ASN A 159 14.69 10.25 -10.34
C ASN A 159 13.24 10.23 -10.85
N PHE A 160 12.29 10.72 -10.07
CA PHE A 160 10.87 10.64 -10.36
C PHE A 160 10.16 11.98 -10.13
N LYS A 161 9.12 12.24 -10.93
CA LYS A 161 8.19 13.36 -10.72
C LYS A 161 7.21 13.04 -9.59
N ILE A 162 7.73 12.87 -8.37
CA ILE A 162 6.92 12.59 -7.17
C ILE A 162 5.94 13.74 -6.95
N ARG A 163 4.65 13.41 -6.81
CA ARG A 163 3.59 14.40 -6.63
C ARG A 163 3.66 14.94 -5.21
N ARG A 164 3.84 16.25 -5.08
CA ARG A 164 3.78 16.96 -3.80
C ARG A 164 2.32 17.19 -3.42
N ARG A 165 1.74 16.21 -2.73
CA ARG A 165 0.40 16.29 -2.16
C ARG A 165 0.40 17.06 -0.85
N THR A 166 -0.62 17.88 -0.65
CA THR A 166 -0.96 18.47 0.64
C THR A 166 -1.41 17.39 1.63
N PHE A 167 -1.45 17.75 2.91
CA PHE A 167 -1.92 16.87 3.98
C PHE A 167 -3.33 16.29 3.70
N THR A 168 -4.28 17.14 3.33
CA THR A 168 -5.66 16.76 2.98
C THR A 168 -5.69 15.84 1.77
N GLU A 169 -4.94 16.15 0.70
CA GLU A 169 -4.86 15.27 -0.49
C GLU A 169 -4.26 13.89 -0.18
N VAL A 170 -3.36 13.78 0.81
CA VAL A 170 -2.83 12.49 1.25
C VAL A 170 -3.90 11.70 2.00
N LEU A 171 -4.65 12.33 2.91
CA LEU A 171 -5.75 11.68 3.60
C LEU A 171 -6.84 11.22 2.62
N ASP A 172 -7.19 12.04 1.64
CA ASP A 172 -8.13 11.68 0.56
C ASP A 172 -7.70 10.43 -0.19
N GLN A 173 -6.42 10.36 -0.54
CA GLN A 173 -5.89 9.18 -1.21
C GLN A 173 -6.06 7.92 -0.35
N PHE A 174 -5.82 8.00 0.96
CA PHE A 174 -5.97 6.86 1.85
C PHE A 174 -7.44 6.52 2.15
N LEU A 175 -8.34 7.50 2.13
CA LEU A 175 -9.79 7.29 2.19
C LEU A 175 -10.32 6.55 0.95
N LEU A 176 -9.64 6.66 -0.19
CA LEU A 176 -9.98 5.94 -1.43
C LEU A 176 -9.19 4.64 -1.62
N ASP A 177 -8.40 4.20 -0.63
CA ASP A 177 -7.57 3.00 -0.75
C ASP A 177 -8.44 1.75 -0.91
N GLU A 178 -8.02 0.79 -1.74
CA GLU A 178 -8.76 -0.45 -1.97
C GLU A 178 -8.88 -1.30 -0.69
N ASN A 179 -7.86 -1.24 0.19
CA ASN A 179 -7.87 -1.98 1.44
C ASN A 179 -8.72 -1.27 2.49
N SER A 180 -9.78 -1.94 2.95
CA SER A 180 -10.69 -1.38 3.96
C SER A 180 -10.03 -1.04 5.29
N TRP A 181 -8.96 -1.74 5.66
CA TRP A 181 -8.17 -1.43 6.86
C TRP A 181 -7.50 -0.06 6.77
N VAL A 182 -6.99 0.30 5.59
CA VAL A 182 -6.37 1.60 5.33
C VAL A 182 -7.41 2.71 5.44
N ARG A 183 -8.59 2.50 4.84
CA ARG A 183 -9.71 3.45 4.95
C ARG A 183 -10.15 3.62 6.40
N SER A 184 -10.36 2.53 7.13
CA SER A 184 -10.71 2.55 8.57
C SER A 184 -9.67 3.29 9.41
N ILE A 185 -8.38 2.98 9.28
CA ILE A 185 -7.32 3.71 10.00
C ILE A 185 -7.41 5.20 9.67
N THR A 186 -7.58 5.56 8.40
CA THR A 186 -7.62 6.97 7.97
C THR A 186 -8.79 7.72 8.60
N ILE A 187 -10.00 7.15 8.58
CA ILE A 187 -11.20 7.70 9.23
C ILE A 187 -10.97 7.87 10.73
N TYR A 188 -10.42 6.84 11.38
CA TYR A 188 -10.08 6.89 12.80
C TYR A 188 -9.10 8.02 13.12
N LEU A 189 -8.04 8.17 12.32
CA LEU A 189 -7.03 9.22 12.51
C LEU A 189 -7.62 10.62 12.36
N ILE A 190 -8.49 10.82 11.36
CA ILE A 190 -9.22 12.07 11.15
C ILE A 190 -10.01 12.44 12.41
N ALA A 191 -10.75 11.49 12.98
CA ALA A 191 -11.52 11.70 14.18
C ALA A 191 -10.65 11.99 15.42
N GLN A 192 -9.64 11.16 15.67
CA GLN A 192 -8.78 11.29 16.86
C GLN A 192 -8.00 12.60 16.91
N ASN A 193 -7.69 13.17 15.75
CA ASN A 193 -6.94 14.43 15.65
C ASN A 193 -7.84 15.62 15.34
N SER A 194 -9.16 15.45 15.40
CA SER A 194 -10.15 16.52 15.17
C SER A 194 -9.92 17.28 13.87
N ILE A 195 -9.65 16.56 12.77
CA ILE A 195 -9.37 17.18 11.46
C ILE A 195 -10.71 17.57 10.81
N LEU A 196 -11.25 18.72 11.24
CA LEU A 196 -12.57 19.19 10.83
C LEU A 196 -12.69 19.45 9.32
N ASP A 197 -11.60 19.80 8.65
CA ASP A 197 -11.54 19.99 7.18
C ASP A 197 -11.86 18.71 6.39
N MET A 198 -11.91 17.55 7.05
CA MET A 198 -12.25 16.26 6.46
C MET A 198 -13.63 15.75 6.89
N ALA A 199 -14.34 16.47 7.76
CA ALA A 199 -15.59 16.01 8.37
C ALA A 199 -16.69 15.73 7.34
N ASP A 200 -16.76 16.55 6.30
CA ASP A 200 -17.71 16.45 5.18
C ASP A 200 -17.46 15.24 4.26
N ARG A 201 -16.37 14.50 4.49
CA ARG A 201 -16.01 13.31 3.69
C ARG A 201 -16.29 12.00 4.42
N ILE A 202 -16.72 12.04 5.68
CA ILE A 202 -16.85 10.84 6.52
C ILE A 202 -18.18 10.12 6.32
N ASP A 203 -19.26 10.86 6.05
CA ASP A 203 -20.63 10.34 5.92
C ASP A 203 -20.77 9.27 4.84
N VAL A 204 -20.12 9.44 3.69
CA VAL A 204 -20.14 8.48 2.58
C VAL A 204 -19.65 7.09 3.00
N PHE A 205 -18.79 7.01 4.02
CA PHE A 205 -18.24 5.74 4.52
C PHE A 205 -19.22 4.94 5.39
N LEU A 206 -20.38 5.50 5.77
CA LEU A 206 -21.50 4.74 6.32
C LEU A 206 -22.07 3.74 5.30
N TYR A 207 -21.72 3.87 4.02
CA TYR A 207 -22.18 3.00 2.94
C TYR A 207 -21.07 2.11 2.38
N ASP A 208 -19.89 2.12 3.01
CA ASP A 208 -18.75 1.32 2.54
C ASP A 208 -19.11 -0.17 2.54
N SER A 209 -18.62 -0.92 1.54
CA SER A 209 -18.78 -2.38 1.47
C SER A 209 -18.29 -3.12 2.73
N SER A 210 -17.26 -2.60 3.39
CA SER A 210 -16.65 -3.18 4.58
C SER A 210 -17.39 -2.79 5.85
N PRO A 211 -17.89 -3.75 6.64
CA PRO A 211 -18.52 -3.48 7.94
C PRO A 211 -17.62 -2.69 8.89
N LEU A 212 -16.32 -2.98 8.90
CA LEU A 212 -15.34 -2.30 9.74
C LEU A 212 -15.26 -0.80 9.39
N VAL A 213 -15.31 -0.46 8.11
CA VAL A 213 -15.27 0.94 7.66
C VAL A 213 -16.52 1.68 8.10
N ARG A 214 -17.70 1.06 7.95
CA ARG A 214 -18.98 1.65 8.40
C ARG A 214 -19.02 1.89 9.91
N GLU A 215 -18.57 0.91 10.71
CA GLU A 215 -18.42 1.07 12.16
C GLU A 215 -17.48 2.22 12.52
N THR A 216 -16.34 2.30 11.82
CA THR A 216 -15.33 3.34 12.08
C THR A 216 -15.84 4.72 11.68
N ALA A 217 -16.58 4.83 10.57
CA ALA A 217 -17.23 6.07 10.14
C ALA A 217 -18.26 6.54 11.17
N LEU A 218 -19.10 5.65 11.67
CA LEU A 218 -20.07 5.98 12.72
C LEU A 218 -19.38 6.47 14.00
N ALA A 219 -18.32 5.79 14.44
CA ALA A 219 -17.52 6.21 15.58
C ALA A 219 -16.89 7.60 15.35
N ALA A 220 -16.32 7.84 14.16
CA ALA A 220 -15.72 9.11 13.79
C ALA A 220 -16.73 10.25 13.77
N MET A 221 -17.92 10.04 13.19
CA MET A 221 -19.01 11.00 13.26
C MET A 221 -19.43 11.28 14.69
N SER A 222 -19.39 10.25 15.55
CA SER A 222 -19.64 10.41 16.98
C SER A 222 -18.64 11.37 17.63
N THR A 223 -17.35 11.06 17.48
CA THR A 223 -16.21 11.82 18.03
C THR A 223 -16.16 13.26 17.52
N LEU A 224 -16.40 13.48 16.22
CA LEU A 224 -16.37 14.79 15.59
C LEU A 224 -17.67 15.58 15.76
N SER A 225 -18.65 15.04 16.50
CA SER A 225 -19.98 15.65 16.65
C SER A 225 -20.68 15.94 15.33
N ILE A 226 -20.44 15.11 14.31
CA ILE A 226 -21.14 15.18 13.03
C ILE A 226 -22.54 14.61 13.25
N LYS A 227 -23.55 15.38 12.82
CA LYS A 227 -24.95 14.97 12.93
C LYS A 227 -25.28 13.99 11.81
N LEU A 228 -25.87 12.86 12.16
CA LEU A 228 -26.42 11.91 11.20
C LEU A 228 -27.79 12.42 10.71
N SER A 229 -28.11 12.15 9.45
CA SER A 229 -29.50 12.31 9.00
C SER A 229 -30.36 11.18 9.58
N PRO A 230 -31.68 11.39 9.75
CA PRO A 230 -32.58 10.32 10.21
C PRO A 230 -32.52 9.05 9.33
N ASP A 231 -32.29 9.22 8.02
CA ASP A 231 -32.18 8.12 7.08
C ASP A 231 -30.86 7.33 7.30
N ASP A 232 -29.75 8.03 7.56
CA ASP A 232 -28.47 7.38 7.89
C ASP A 232 -28.55 6.63 9.22
N GLU A 233 -29.20 7.22 10.24
CA GLU A 233 -29.42 6.57 11.54
C GLU A 233 -30.25 5.29 11.38
N TYR A 234 -31.34 5.36 10.64
CA TYR A 234 -32.17 4.19 10.36
C TYR A 234 -31.40 3.12 9.59
N SER A 235 -30.66 3.52 8.56
CA SER A 235 -29.85 2.62 7.73
C SER A 235 -28.81 1.86 8.56
N ILE A 236 -28.03 2.56 9.38
CA ILE A 236 -26.94 1.95 10.14
C ILE A 236 -27.45 1.12 11.34
N GLN A 237 -28.57 1.50 11.96
CA GLN A 237 -29.23 0.67 12.98
C GLN A 237 -29.83 -0.62 12.42
N ASN A 238 -30.18 -0.64 11.13
CA ASN A 238 -30.72 -1.80 10.43
C ASN A 238 -29.70 -2.41 9.46
N ASP A 239 -28.40 -2.18 9.69
CA ASP A 239 -27.34 -2.70 8.85
C ASP A 239 -27.41 -4.23 8.72
N LYS A 240 -27.18 -4.73 7.50
CA LYS A 240 -27.17 -6.16 7.19
C LYS A 240 -26.14 -6.93 8.02
N ASN A 241 -25.05 -6.27 8.41
CA ASN A 241 -24.08 -6.81 9.34
C ASN A 241 -24.51 -6.54 10.79
N ARG A 242 -24.69 -7.63 11.54
CA ARG A 242 -25.17 -7.58 12.92
C ARG A 242 -24.22 -6.88 13.90
N THR A 243 -22.93 -6.84 13.61
CA THR A 243 -21.95 -6.13 14.46
C THR A 243 -22.15 -4.63 14.32
N VAL A 244 -22.25 -4.14 13.08
CA VAL A 244 -22.48 -2.73 12.75
C VAL A 244 -23.78 -2.23 13.39
N SER A 245 -24.90 -2.96 13.21
CA SER A 245 -26.20 -2.55 13.74
C SER A 245 -26.23 -2.53 15.27
N LYS A 246 -25.63 -3.52 15.94
CA LYS A 246 -25.49 -3.52 17.40
C LYS A 246 -24.64 -2.36 17.90
N TYR A 247 -23.52 -2.08 17.23
CA TYR A 247 -22.64 -0.98 17.58
C TYR A 247 -23.36 0.36 17.42
N ALA A 248 -24.12 0.53 16.35
CA ALA A 248 -24.94 1.71 16.11
C ALA A 248 -25.96 1.97 17.21
N LEU A 249 -26.70 0.94 17.63
CA LEU A 249 -27.65 1.06 18.75
C LEU A 249 -26.95 1.49 20.04
N SER A 250 -25.73 1.02 20.29
CA SER A 250 -24.95 1.42 21.48
C SER A 250 -24.47 2.88 21.42
N ILE A 251 -23.97 3.34 20.27
CA ILE A 251 -23.48 4.72 20.11
C ILE A 251 -24.63 5.71 20.10
N LEU A 252 -25.70 5.43 19.37
CA LEU A 252 -26.82 6.35 19.23
C LEU A 252 -27.71 6.36 20.49
N GLY A 253 -27.88 5.20 21.14
CA GLY A 253 -28.58 5.12 22.41
C GLY A 253 -27.89 5.89 23.54
N SER A 254 -26.56 5.99 23.52
CA SER A 254 -25.80 6.80 24.50
C SER A 254 -25.79 8.30 24.21
N ARG A 255 -26.22 8.74 23.01
CA ARG A 255 -26.40 10.17 22.67
C ARG A 255 -27.75 10.74 23.12
N GLY A 256 -28.73 9.88 23.43
CA GLY A 256 -30.09 10.27 23.82
C GLY A 256 -30.39 10.23 25.32
N ALA A 257 -29.39 9.91 26.16
CA ALA A 257 -29.47 9.88 27.63
C ALA A 257 -28.64 11.02 28.23
#